data_AF-A0A2V5VDU6-F1
#
_entry.id   AF-A0A2V5VDU6-F1
#
_cell.length_a   1.000
_cell.length_b   1.000
_cell.length_c   1.000
_cell.angle_alpha   90.00
_cell.angle_beta   90.00
_cell.angle_gamma   90.00
#
_symmetry.space_group_name_H-M   'P 1'
#
loop_
_entity.id
_entity.type
_entity.pdbx_description
1 polymer ?
#
loop_
_entity_poly.entity_id
_entity_poly.type
_entity_poly.pdbx_seq_one_letter_code
_entity_poly.pdbx_strand_id
1 'polypeptide(L)'
;MLPWLKRIRETRPDLALDFEGLLRSALIAKISGAKEIYGMSDAQRGSRLFYARVAKINRHGHAVNRYLKLAECAGATVGELLRCPLPTGDPLPRFDEYPPFILLNPIARVEGESLSNAVIAEFCYALAPTRL
;
A
#
# COMPACT_ATOMS: atom_id res chain seq x y z
N MET A 1 6.51 -29.26 3.40
CA MET A 1 6.66 -27.82 3.71
C MET A 1 6.31 -27.01 2.48
N LEU A 2 5.51 -25.95 2.60
CA LEU A 2 5.23 -25.09 1.43
C LEU A 2 6.54 -24.45 0.92
N PRO A 3 6.84 -24.49 -0.39
CA PRO A 3 8.10 -23.98 -0.95
C PRO A 3 8.40 -22.51 -0.59
N TRP A 4 7.37 -21.69 -0.42
CA TRP A 4 7.52 -20.27 -0.05
C TRP A 4 8.07 -20.08 1.37
N LEU A 5 7.72 -20.95 2.32
CA LEU A 5 8.22 -20.88 3.70
C LEU A 5 9.73 -21.13 3.74
N LYS A 6 10.23 -22.06 2.92
CA LYS A 6 11.66 -22.34 2.82
C LYS A 6 12.41 -21.12 2.30
N ARG A 7 11.92 -20.51 1.21
CA ARG A 7 12.52 -19.29 0.63
C ARG A 7 12.56 -18.13 1.61
N ILE A 8 11.46 -17.87 2.33
CA ILE A 8 11.42 -16.77 3.30
C ILE A 8 12.41 -17.00 4.46
N ARG A 9 12.53 -18.23 4.97
CA ARG A 9 13.49 -18.58 6.03
C ARG A 9 14.96 -18.42 5.61
N GLU A 10 15.23 -18.51 4.31
CA GLU A 10 16.57 -18.34 3.74
C GLU A 10 16.94 -16.86 3.57
N THR A 11 15.97 -15.93 3.53
CA THR A 11 16.22 -14.49 3.37
C THR A 11 17.06 -13.89 4.50
N ARG A 12 16.78 -14.25 5.77
CA ARG A 12 17.51 -13.81 6.98
C ARG A 12 17.91 -12.33 6.98
N PRO A 13 16.97 -11.39 6.80
CA PRO A 13 17.30 -9.97 6.75
C PRO A 13 17.80 -9.47 8.11
N ASP A 14 18.60 -8.41 8.12
CA ASP A 14 18.98 -7.76 9.38
C ASP A 14 17.77 -7.09 10.04
N LEU A 15 16.86 -6.53 9.24
CA LEU A 15 15.69 -5.81 9.69
C LEU A 15 14.47 -6.15 8.82
N ALA A 16 13.34 -6.43 9.47
CA ALA A 16 12.03 -6.52 8.83
C ALA A 16 11.13 -5.36 9.29
N LEU A 17 10.46 -4.70 8.34
CA LEU A 17 9.51 -3.62 8.62
C LEU A 17 8.08 -4.12 8.39
N ASP A 18 7.27 -4.14 9.44
CA ASP A 18 5.86 -4.54 9.40
C ASP A 18 4.95 -3.31 9.37
N PHE A 19 4.55 -2.92 8.15
CA PHE A 19 3.63 -1.81 7.89
C PHE A 19 2.16 -2.21 8.02
N GLU A 20 1.84 -3.49 8.14
CA GLU A 20 0.46 -3.98 8.22
C GLU A 20 -0.02 -4.03 9.68
N GLY A 21 0.85 -4.46 10.59
CA GLY A 21 0.52 -4.53 12.01
C GLY A 21 -0.37 -5.70 12.40
N LEU A 22 -0.56 -6.70 11.53
CA LEU A 22 -1.35 -7.90 11.80
C LEU A 22 -0.51 -9.04 12.37
N LEU A 23 -1.14 -9.99 13.07
CA LEU A 23 -0.43 -11.17 13.59
C LEU A 23 0.21 -11.98 12.45
N ARG A 24 -0.47 -12.08 11.30
CA ARG A 24 0.04 -12.82 10.13
C ARG A 24 1.34 -12.23 9.58
N SER A 25 1.43 -10.91 9.47
CA SER A 25 2.61 -10.22 8.92
C SER A 25 3.78 -10.32 9.89
N ALA A 26 3.52 -10.15 11.19
CA ALA A 26 4.52 -10.33 12.24
C ALA A 26 5.07 -11.76 12.29
N LEU A 27 4.22 -12.78 12.09
CA LEU A 27 4.66 -14.18 12.00
C LEU A 27 5.53 -14.43 10.76
N ILE A 28 5.16 -13.88 9.59
CA ILE A 28 5.97 -13.98 8.38
C ILE A 28 7.34 -13.32 8.60
N ALA A 29 7.37 -12.13 9.20
CA ALA A 29 8.61 -11.44 9.56
C ALA A 29 9.47 -12.30 10.52
N LYS A 30 8.86 -12.94 11.52
CA LYS A 30 9.58 -13.86 12.42
C LYS A 30 10.12 -15.10 11.70
N ILE A 31 9.32 -15.70 10.82
CA ILE A 31 9.70 -16.86 10.01
C ILE A 31 10.85 -16.50 9.06
N SER A 32 10.94 -15.26 8.58
CA SER A 32 12.04 -14.82 7.69
C SER A 32 13.44 -14.93 8.31
N GLY A 33 13.53 -15.11 9.63
CA GLY A 33 14.79 -15.11 10.34
C GLY A 33 15.36 -13.72 10.52
N ALA A 34 14.52 -12.68 10.46
CA ALA A 34 14.92 -11.31 10.70
C ALA A 34 15.57 -11.14 12.09
N LYS A 35 16.71 -10.46 12.17
CA LYS A 35 17.36 -10.18 13.47
C LYS A 35 16.49 -9.25 14.32
N GLU A 36 15.99 -8.19 13.69
CA GLU A 36 15.06 -7.25 14.30
C GLU A 36 13.79 -7.09 13.45
N ILE A 37 12.66 -6.87 14.13
CA ILE A 37 11.38 -6.60 13.47
C ILE A 37 10.83 -5.30 14.05
N TYR A 38 10.58 -4.31 13.20
CA TYR A 38 9.98 -3.05 13.62
C TYR A 38 8.55 -2.96 13.11
N GLY A 39 7.66 -2.42 13.92
CA GLY A 39 6.27 -2.20 13.55
C GLY A 39 5.71 -0.90 14.12
N MET A 40 4.44 -0.64 13.86
CA MET A 40 3.78 0.60 14.28
C MET A 40 2.97 0.44 15.58
N SER A 41 2.71 1.55 16.27
CA SER A 41 2.03 1.54 17.58
C SER A 41 0.55 1.16 17.54
N ASP A 42 -0.09 1.23 16.38
CA ASP A 42 -1.49 0.82 16.14
C ASP A 42 -1.64 -0.67 15.79
N ALA A 43 -0.53 -1.41 15.75
CA ALA A 43 -0.53 -2.83 15.46
C ALA A 43 -1.37 -3.62 16.47
N GLN A 44 -1.98 -4.72 15.99
CA GLN A 44 -2.81 -5.60 16.81
C GLN A 44 -2.03 -6.14 18.01
N ARG A 45 -2.74 -6.44 19.11
CA ARG A 45 -2.08 -6.81 20.38
C ARG A 45 -1.10 -7.98 20.24
N GLY A 46 -1.39 -8.96 19.36
CA GLY A 46 -0.53 -10.12 19.13
C GLY A 46 0.73 -9.86 18.29
N SER A 47 0.71 -8.88 17.38
CA SER A 47 1.87 -8.59 16.51
C SER A 47 2.97 -7.85 17.26
N ARG A 48 2.60 -6.98 18.21
CA ARG A 48 3.55 -6.20 19.03
C ARG A 48 4.54 -7.05 19.84
N LEU A 49 4.19 -8.30 20.15
CA LEU A 49 5.08 -9.23 20.88
C LEU A 49 6.31 -9.64 20.06
N PHE A 50 6.26 -9.49 18.74
CA PHE A 50 7.37 -9.84 17.85
C PHE A 50 8.29 -8.64 17.55
N TYR A 51 7.90 -7.43 17.93
CA TYR A 51 8.61 -6.21 17.54
C TYR A 51 9.72 -5.86 18.53
N ALA A 52 10.92 -5.65 18.00
CA ALA A 52 12.06 -5.09 18.75
C ALA A 52 11.89 -3.59 18.99
N ARG A 53 11.32 -2.86 18.00
CA ARG A 53 11.00 -1.44 18.13
C ARG A 53 9.61 -1.14 17.58
N VAL A 54 8.99 -0.12 18.15
CA VAL A 54 7.64 0.31 17.79
C VAL A 54 7.65 1.80 17.46
N ALA A 55 7.35 2.14 16.21
CA ALA A 55 7.18 3.51 15.77
C ALA A 55 5.89 4.10 16.34
N LYS A 56 5.98 5.24 17.02
CA LYS A 56 4.82 5.98 17.50
C LYS A 56 4.17 6.71 16.33
N ILE A 57 2.90 6.42 16.07
CA ILE A 57 2.15 7.00 14.96
C ILE A 57 0.83 7.61 15.41
N ASN A 58 0.35 8.60 14.65
CA ASN A 58 -1.02 9.08 14.77
C ASN A 58 -1.94 8.17 13.94
N ARG A 59 -2.82 7.41 14.61
CA ARG A 59 -3.75 6.47 13.96
C ARG A 59 -4.72 7.13 12.97
N HIS A 60 -5.04 8.40 13.15
CA HIS A 60 -5.90 9.17 12.25
C HIS A 60 -5.10 9.96 11.20
N GLY A 61 -3.78 9.79 11.17
CA GLY A 61 -2.92 10.43 10.20
C GLY A 61 -2.93 9.71 8.84
N HIS A 62 -2.58 10.45 7.79
CA HIS A 62 -2.42 9.91 6.44
C HIS A 62 -1.50 8.68 6.43
N ALA A 63 -1.87 7.63 5.70
CA ALA A 63 -1.16 6.34 5.70
C ALA A 63 0.34 6.49 5.37
N VAL A 64 0.67 7.33 4.39
CA VAL A 64 2.05 7.63 4.01
C VAL A 64 2.85 8.19 5.20
N ASN A 65 2.27 9.15 5.94
CA ASN A 65 2.95 9.74 7.10
C ASN A 65 3.19 8.72 8.21
N ARG A 66 2.25 7.78 8.41
CA ARG A 66 2.42 6.67 9.35
C ARG A 66 3.58 5.75 8.95
N TYR A 67 3.69 5.42 7.66
CA TYR A 67 4.78 4.59 7.13
C TYR A 67 6.14 5.29 7.24
N LEU A 68 6.19 6.60 6.98
CA LEU A 68 7.40 7.39 7.16
C LEU A 68 7.90 7.36 8.60
N LYS A 69 7.02 7.36 9.61
CA LYS A 69 7.43 7.19 11.01
C LYS A 69 8.08 5.84 11.30
N LEU A 70 7.65 4.76 10.63
CA LEU A 70 8.32 3.47 10.75
C LEU A 70 9.70 3.49 10.09
N ALA A 71 9.81 4.13 8.92
CA ALA A 71 11.10 4.32 8.25
C ALA A 71 12.07 5.19 9.08
N GLU A 72 11.60 6.29 9.66
CA GLU A 72 12.37 7.13 10.60
C GLU A 72 12.84 6.31 11.81
N CYS A 73 11.97 5.45 12.36
CA CYS A 73 12.31 4.55 13.47
C CYS A 73 13.42 3.55 13.08
N ALA A 74 13.49 3.18 11.80
CA ALA A 74 14.55 2.38 11.21
C ALA A 74 15.84 3.17 10.88
N GLY A 75 15.86 4.48 11.15
CA GLY A 75 17.00 5.36 10.90
C GLY A 75 17.00 6.06 9.54
N ALA A 76 15.91 5.95 8.76
CA ALA A 76 15.80 6.67 7.50
C ALA A 76 15.62 8.19 7.75
N THR A 77 16.28 9.01 6.94
CA THR A 77 16.05 10.46 6.92
C THR A 77 14.97 10.77 5.90
N VAL A 78 13.84 11.29 6.38
CA VAL A 78 12.72 11.70 5.51
C VAL A 78 12.90 13.17 5.17
N GLY A 79 13.15 13.47 3.89
CA GLY A 79 13.25 14.85 3.40
C GLY A 79 11.91 15.56 3.35
N GLU A 80 11.93 16.89 3.22
CA GLU A 80 10.72 17.73 3.19
C GLU A 80 9.83 17.48 1.95
N LEU A 81 10.42 16.98 0.86
CA LEU A 81 9.73 16.79 -0.41
C LEU A 81 9.59 15.30 -0.73
N LEU A 82 8.56 14.67 -0.15
CA LEU A 82 8.20 13.30 -0.48
C LEU A 82 7.68 13.25 -1.93
N ARG A 83 8.40 12.55 -2.80
CA ARG A 83 7.92 12.25 -4.15
C ARG A 83 7.39 10.82 -4.18
N CYS A 84 6.13 10.68 -4.58
CA CYS A 84 5.50 9.40 -4.89
C CYS A 84 5.17 9.35 -6.38
N PRO A 85 6.17 9.22 -7.27
CA PRO A 85 5.90 9.14 -8.70
C PRO A 85 5.07 7.88 -8.99
N LEU A 86 4.10 8.01 -9.88
CA LEU A 86 3.43 6.84 -10.44
C LEU A 86 4.43 6.12 -11.35
N PRO A 87 4.57 4.78 -11.24
CA PRO A 87 5.40 4.03 -12.17
C PRO A 87 4.82 4.15 -13.58
N THR A 88 5.68 4.10 -14.60
CA THR A 88 5.22 3.97 -15.98
C THR A 88 4.45 2.66 -16.13
N GLY A 89 3.26 2.73 -16.74
CA GLY A 89 2.45 1.55 -17.05
C GLY A 89 2.87 0.92 -18.38
N ASP A 90 2.52 -0.35 -18.55
CA ASP A 90 2.60 -1.01 -19.85
C ASP A 90 1.44 -0.54 -20.76
N PRO A 91 1.66 -0.41 -22.07
CA PRO A 91 0.59 -0.05 -22.99
C PRO A 91 -0.49 -1.14 -23.01
N LEU A 92 -1.76 -0.71 -23.00
CA LEU A 92 -2.89 -1.63 -23.07
C LEU A 92 -2.99 -2.26 -24.47
N PRO A 93 -3.11 -3.59 -24.59
CA PRO A 93 -3.27 -4.22 -25.90
C PRO A 93 -4.61 -3.77 -26.51
N ARG A 94 -4.58 -3.36 -27.78
CA ARG A 94 -5.76 -2.89 -28.55
C ARG A 94 -6.39 -1.61 -28.00
N PHE A 95 -5.57 -0.71 -27.49
CA PHE A 95 -6.00 0.58 -27.02
C PHE A 95 -5.16 1.67 -27.68
N ASP A 96 -5.82 2.60 -28.36
CA ASP A 96 -5.18 3.76 -28.96
C ASP A 96 -5.22 4.91 -27.96
N GLU A 97 -4.05 5.36 -27.50
CA GLU A 97 -3.92 6.51 -26.58
C GLU A 97 -4.27 7.85 -27.23
N TYR A 98 -4.44 7.86 -28.56
CA TYR A 98 -4.87 9.00 -29.35
C TYR A 98 -6.12 8.67 -30.17
N PRO A 99 -7.18 9.52 -30.17
CA PRO A 99 -7.31 10.78 -29.44
C PRO A 99 -7.20 10.60 -27.91
N PRO A 100 -6.87 11.68 -27.17
CA PRO A 100 -6.46 11.62 -25.76
C PRO A 100 -7.63 11.38 -24.81
N PHE A 101 -7.73 10.31 -24.02
CA PHE A 101 -8.97 9.85 -23.35
C PHE A 101 -9.21 10.21 -21.88
N ILE A 102 -10.48 10.05 -21.45
CA ILE A 102 -10.89 10.08 -20.04
C ILE A 102 -11.08 8.66 -19.53
N LEU A 103 -10.40 8.34 -18.43
CA LEU A 103 -10.61 7.11 -17.68
C LEU A 103 -11.56 7.35 -16.51
N LEU A 104 -12.69 6.64 -16.50
CA LEU A 104 -13.59 6.57 -15.35
C LEU A 104 -13.44 5.21 -14.67
N ASN A 105 -13.16 5.19 -13.37
CA ASN A 105 -13.25 3.99 -12.54
C ASN A 105 -14.45 4.13 -11.60
N PRO A 106 -15.66 3.70 -12.01
CA PRO A 106 -16.89 4.00 -11.28
C PRO A 106 -17.18 3.01 -10.15
N ILE A 107 -16.39 1.94 -10.03
CA ILE A 107 -16.65 0.83 -9.11
C ILE A 107 -15.69 0.94 -7.93
N ALA A 108 -16.26 0.94 -6.73
CA ALA A 108 -15.52 0.81 -5.49
C ALA A 108 -15.82 -0.55 -4.85
N ARG A 109 -14.88 -1.05 -4.04
CA ARG A 109 -15.09 -2.28 -3.26
C ARG A 109 -16.14 -2.07 -2.16
N VAL A 110 -16.24 -0.85 -1.64
CA VAL A 110 -17.14 -0.50 -0.54
C VAL A 110 -18.53 -0.24 -1.09
N GLU A 111 -19.52 -0.89 -0.50
CA GLU A 111 -20.92 -0.69 -0.86
C GLU A 111 -21.31 0.78 -0.62
N GLY A 112 -21.98 1.39 -1.60
CA GLY A 112 -22.37 2.80 -1.55
C GLY A 112 -21.30 3.80 -2.00
N GLU A 113 -20.06 3.37 -2.23
CA GLU A 113 -19.00 4.26 -2.78
C GLU A 113 -18.84 4.15 -4.31
N SER A 114 -19.63 3.30 -4.97
CA SER A 114 -19.68 3.20 -6.43
C SER A 114 -20.60 4.28 -7.02
N LEU A 115 -20.25 4.80 -8.20
CA LEU A 115 -21.11 5.71 -8.94
C LEU A 115 -22.36 4.97 -9.46
N SER A 116 -23.51 5.64 -9.41
CA SER A 116 -24.75 5.07 -9.97
C SER A 116 -24.72 5.12 -11.50
N ASN A 117 -25.47 4.20 -12.13
CA ASN A 117 -25.60 4.19 -13.60
C ASN A 117 -26.12 5.52 -14.16
N ALA A 118 -26.98 6.22 -13.41
CA ALA A 118 -27.47 7.54 -13.81
C ALA A 118 -26.34 8.58 -13.83
N VAL A 119 -25.50 8.62 -12.79
CA VAL A 119 -24.35 9.54 -12.74
C VAL A 119 -23.33 9.22 -13.84
N ILE A 120 -23.09 7.94 -14.11
CA ILE A 120 -22.20 7.51 -15.20
C ILE A 120 -22.76 7.96 -16.55
N ALA A 121 -24.07 7.81 -16.79
CA ALA A 121 -24.70 8.25 -18.03
C ALA A 121 -24.60 9.77 -18.22
N GLU A 122 -24.93 10.56 -17.17
CA GLU A 122 -24.80 12.02 -17.19
C GLU A 122 -23.36 12.47 -17.43
N PHE A 123 -22.38 11.79 -16.82
CA PHE A 123 -20.96 12.05 -17.07
C PHE A 123 -20.60 11.84 -18.55
N CYS A 124 -21.05 10.73 -19.15
CA CYS A 124 -20.85 10.45 -20.58
C CYS A 124 -21.52 11.49 -21.47
N TYR A 125 -22.74 11.94 -21.15
CA TYR A 125 -23.45 12.97 -21.92
C TYR A 125 -22.77 14.34 -21.81
N ALA A 126 -22.36 14.75 -20.61
CA ALA A 126 -21.72 16.04 -20.37
C ALA A 126 -20.37 16.17 -21.10
N LEU A 127 -19.71 15.04 -21.34
CA LEU A 127 -18.44 15.01 -22.05
C LEU A 127 -18.60 14.72 -23.55
N ALA A 128 -19.78 14.34 -24.05
CA ALA A 128 -19.99 14.18 -25.48
C ALA A 128 -19.84 15.52 -26.24
N PRO A 129 -19.32 15.54 -27.49
CA PRO A 129 -18.89 14.41 -28.31
C PRO A 129 -17.44 13.99 -28.06
N THR A 130 -16.84 14.46 -26.96
CA THR A 130 -15.44 14.26 -26.64
C THR A 130 -15.14 12.77 -26.52
N ARG A 131 -14.72 12.17 -27.64
CA ARG A 131 -13.59 11.25 -27.64
C ARG A 131 -12.39 12.12 -27.30
N LEU A 132 -12.27 12.37 -26.01
CA LEU A 132 -10.97 12.28 -25.44
C LEU A 132 -10.56 10.83 -25.85
#